data_AF-A0A3S4BFT8-F1
#
_entry.id   AF-A0A3S4BFT8-F1
#
_cell.length_a   1.000
_cell.length_b   1.000
_cell.length_c   1.000
_cell.angle_alpha   90.00
_cell.angle_beta   90.00
_cell.angle_gamma   90.00
#
_symmetry.space_group_name_H-M   'P 1'
#
loop_
_entity.id
_entity.type
_entity.pdbx_description
1 polymer ?
#
loop_
_entity_poly.entity_id
_entity_poly.type
_entity_poly.pdbx_seq_one_letter_code
_entity_poly.pdbx_strand_id
1 'polypeptide(L)' 'MLKKVEIEIDDDLVQEAIRRYRLAGAREAVHLALRTLLAEGGADSEDAEEEEEYDEFSDLSAWDPRRGERSG' A
#
# COMPACT_ATOMS: atom_id res chain seq x y z
N MET A 1 8.25 -16.54 0.84
CA MET A 1 9.73 -16.61 0.76
C MET A 1 10.21 -15.55 -0.22
N LEU A 2 11.08 -14.61 0.19
CA LEU A 2 11.61 -13.59 -0.71
C LEU A 2 12.81 -14.15 -1.48
N LYS A 3 12.80 -14.05 -2.81
CA LYS A 3 13.94 -14.36 -3.68
C LYS A 3 14.44 -13.07 -4.32
N LYS A 4 15.75 -12.87 -4.37
CA LYS A 4 16.36 -11.77 -5.11
C LYS A 4 16.42 -12.15 -6.59
N VAL A 5 15.92 -11.26 -7.45
CA VAL A 5 15.99 -11.38 -8.91
C VAL A 5 16.67 -10.12 -9.43
N GLU A 6 17.58 -10.28 -10.38
CA GLU A 6 18.27 -9.17 -11.04
C GLU A 6 17.72 -9.06 -12.47
N ILE A 7 17.21 -7.89 -12.83
CA ILE A 7 16.62 -7.57 -14.14
C ILE A 7 17.07 -6.17 -14.56
N GLU A 8 17.26 -5.98 -15.87
CA GLU A 8 17.51 -4.66 -16.45
C GLU A 8 16.19 -4.03 -16.86
N ILE A 9 15.98 -2.77 -16.46
CA ILE A 9 14.77 -2.00 -16.74
C ILE A 9 15.19 -0.59 -17.16
N ASP A 10 14.42 0.01 -18.05
CA ASP A 10 14.57 1.42 -18.41
C ASP A 10 14.34 2.32 -17.17
N ASP A 11 15.37 3.11 -16.81
CA ASP A 11 15.33 3.99 -15.65
C ASP A 11 14.29 5.11 -15.84
N ASP A 12 14.10 5.63 -17.05
CA ASP A 12 13.16 6.72 -17.30
C ASP A 12 11.72 6.27 -17.00
N LEU A 13 11.38 5.02 -17.33
CA LEU A 13 10.08 4.42 -17.01
C LEU A 13 9.91 4.23 -15.50
N VAL A 14 10.97 3.81 -14.81
CA VAL A 14 10.95 3.63 -13.35
C VAL A 14 10.78 4.98 -12.65
N GLN A 15 11.52 6.01 -13.06
CA GLN A 15 11.41 7.35 -12.49
C GLN A 15 10.03 7.96 -12.73
N GLU A 16 9.46 7.79 -13.93
CA GLU A 16 8.11 8.29 -14.20
C GLU A 16 7.04 7.54 -13.39
N ALA A 17 7.19 6.22 -13.20
CA ALA A 17 6.30 5.45 -12.32
C ALA A 17 6.41 5.92 -10.86
N ILE A 18 7.64 6.10 -10.35
CA ILE A 18 7.89 6.64 -9.02
C ILE A 18 7.22 8.01 -8.85
N ARG A 19 7.40 8.91 -9.82
CA ARG A 19 6.82 10.25 -9.79
C ARG A 19 5.29 10.24 -9.86
N ARG A 20 4.73 9.43 -10.76
CA ARG A 20 3.28 9.38 -11.02
C ARG A 20 2.51 8.77 -9.85
N TYR A 21 3.05 7.70 -9.26
CA TYR A 21 2.41 6.95 -8.18
C TYR A 21 2.98 7.31 -6.80
N ARG A 22 3.89 8.28 -6.72
CA ARG A 22 4.55 8.76 -5.49
C ARG A 22 5.20 7.64 -4.66
N LEU A 23 5.96 6.79 -5.33
CA LEU A 23 6.59 5.63 -4.71
C LEU A 23 7.94 6.01 -4.07
N ALA A 24 8.39 5.20 -3.10
CA ALA A 24 9.65 5.39 -2.42
C ALA A 24 10.86 4.92 -3.25
N GLY A 25 10.65 4.11 -4.30
CA GLY A 25 11.73 3.72 -5.20
C GLY A 25 11.39 2.60 -6.19
N ALA A 26 12.42 2.16 -6.92
CA ALA A 26 12.30 1.21 -8.02
C ALA A 26 11.69 -0.14 -7.62
N ARG A 27 12.05 -0.65 -6.44
CA ARG A 27 11.49 -1.91 -5.91
C ARG A 27 9.97 -1.83 -5.78
N GLU A 28 9.48 -0.71 -5.27
CA GLU A 28 8.05 -0.51 -5.05
C GLU A 28 7.32 -0.28 -6.37
N ALA A 29 7.94 0.44 -7.31
CA ALA A 29 7.42 0.59 -8.67
C ALA A 29 7.25 -0.76 -9.38
N VAL A 30 8.27 -1.63 -9.31
CA VAL A 30 8.20 -2.98 -9.89
C VAL A 30 7.16 -3.83 -9.17
N HIS A 31 7.07 -3.76 -7.84
CA HIS A 31 6.09 -4.51 -7.08
C HIS A 31 4.65 -4.09 -7.44
N LEU A 32 4.40 -2.78 -7.53
CA LEU A 32 3.11 -2.24 -7.93
C LEU A 32 2.73 -2.68 -9.34
N ALA A 33 3.65 -2.55 -10.31
CA ALA A 33 3.41 -2.96 -11.69
C ALA A 33 3.08 -4.45 -11.81
N LEU A 34 3.80 -5.32 -11.08
CA LEU A 34 3.50 -6.75 -11.06
C LEU A 34 2.14 -7.03 -10.43
N ARG A 35 1.79 -6.36 -9.32
CA ARG A 35 0.47 -6.51 -8.68
C ARG A 35 -0.65 -6.07 -9.62
N THR A 36 -0.52 -4.94 -10.32
CA THR A 36 -1.55 -4.48 -11.25
C THR A 36 -1.72 -5.42 -12.44
N LEU A 37 -0.63 -5.94 -13.01
CA LEU A 37 -0.69 -6.90 -14.12
C LEU A 37 -1.38 -8.21 -13.72
N LEU A 38 -1.13 -8.68 -12.49
CA LEU A 38 -1.79 -9.88 -11.95
C LEU A 38 -3.26 -9.60 -11.61
N ALA A 39 -3.59 -8.42 -11.09
CA ALA A 39 -4.96 -8.02 -10.79
C ALA A 39 -5.81 -7.83 -12.07
N GLU A 40 -5.22 -7.34 -13.16
CA GLU A 40 -5.91 -7.17 -14.45
C GLU A 40 -6.05 -8.49 -15.22
N GLY A 41 -5.09 -9.42 -15.06
CA GLY A 41 -5.13 -10.76 -15.65
C GLY A 41 -5.96 -11.78 -14.87
N GLY A 42 -6.36 -11.47 -13.64
CA GLY A 42 -7.10 -12.32 -12.73
C GLY A 42 -8.35 -11.62 -12.22
N ALA A 43 -9.36 -11.48 -13.07
CA ALA A 43 -10.72 -11.31 -12.60
C ALA A 43 -11.18 -12.62 -11.93
N ASP A 44 -10.72 -12.87 -10.71
CA ASP A 44 -11.49 -13.51 -9.64
C ASP A 44 -10.61 -13.76 -8.41
N SER A 45 -11.15 -13.33 -7.26
CA SER A 45 -10.92 -13.80 -5.89
C SER A 45 -9.56 -13.57 -5.22
N GLU A 46 -9.66 -13.04 -4.00
CA GLU A 46 -8.68 -13.00 -2.89
C GLU A 46 -8.09 -11.59 -2.63
N ASP A 47 -8.39 -11.11 -1.42
CA ASP A 47 -7.85 -9.91 -0.75
C ASP A 47 -8.53 -8.57 -1.02
N ALA A 48 -9.86 -8.60 -0.99
CA ALA A 48 -10.69 -7.56 -0.35
C ALA A 48 -10.60 -7.66 1.19
N GLU A 49 -9.41 -7.93 1.71
CA GLU A 49 -9.07 -8.07 3.13
C GLU A 49 -7.82 -7.21 3.41
N GLU A 50 -7.82 -5.96 2.94
CA GLU A 50 -7.24 -4.91 3.77
C GLU A 50 -8.25 -4.74 4.91
N GLU A 51 -8.16 -5.63 5.91
CA GLU A 51 -8.47 -5.26 7.28
C GLU A 51 -7.75 -3.92 7.47
N GLU A 52 -8.52 -2.83 7.45
CA GLU A 52 -8.10 -1.57 8.02
C GLU A 52 -7.76 -1.90 9.47
N GLU A 53 -6.51 -2.31 9.72
CA GLU A 53 -5.95 -2.38 11.06
C GLU A 53 -6.28 -1.04 11.68
N TYR A 54 -7.17 -1.09 12.67
CA TYR A 54 -7.70 0.09 13.32
C TYR A 54 -6.51 0.79 13.98
N ASP A 55 -5.91 1.75 13.29
CA ASP A 55 -4.76 2.48 13.78
C ASP A 55 -5.23 3.51 14.80
N GLU A 56 -5.14 3.14 16.07
CA GLU A 56 -5.52 3.96 17.22
C GLU A 56 -4.70 5.26 17.32
N PHE A 57 -3.67 5.44 16.48
CA PHE A 57 -2.88 6.67 16.36
C PHE A 57 -3.38 7.64 15.26
N SER A 58 -4.25 7.19 14.35
CA SER A 58 -4.82 8.02 13.29
C SER A 58 -6.17 8.65 13.66
N ASP A 59 -6.85 8.12 14.69
CA ASP A 59 -8.08 8.70 15.21
C ASP A 59 -7.77 9.83 16.21
N LEU A 60 -7.87 11.09 15.74
CA LEU A 60 -7.73 12.29 16.57
C LEU A 60 -8.75 12.35 17.73
N SER A 61 -9.80 11.52 17.70
CA SER A 61 -10.73 11.39 18.83
C SER A 61 -10.15 10.61 20.01
N ALA A 62 -9.03 9.88 19.84
CA ALA A 62 -8.31 9.23 20.92
C ALA A 62 -7.74 10.23 21.95
N TRP A 63 -7.59 11.50 21.57
CA TRP A 63 -7.15 12.58 22.46
C TRP A 63 -8.32 13.43 22.99
N ASP A 64 -9.59 13.11 22.71
CA ASP A 64 -10.72 13.86 23.28
C ASP A 64 -10.89 13.49 24.77
N PRO A 65 -10.58 14.39 25.72
CA PRO A 65 -10.67 14.11 27.16
C PRO A 65 -12.11 13.84 27.64
N ARG A 66 -13.13 14.06 26.80
CA ARG A 66 -14.55 13.94 27.15
C ARG A 66 -15.14 12.53 26.99
N ARG A 67 -14.34 11.54 26.57
CA ARG A 67 -14.81 10.15 26.39
C ARG A 67 -15.15 9.44 27.70
N GLY A 68 -14.60 9.90 28.84
CA GLY A 68 -14.83 9.33 30.17
C GLY A 68 -16.16 9.70 30.84
N GLU A 69 -16.88 10.73 30.36
CA GLU A 69 -18.07 11.27 31.04
C GLU A 69 -19.41 10.79 30.47
N ARG A 70 -19.39 9.92 29.46
CA ARG A 70 -20.60 9.43 28.77
C ARG A 70 -20.89 7.94 29.01
N SER A 71 -20.32 7.38 30.08
CA SER A 71 -20.71 6.09 30.64
C SER A 71 -20.96 6.28 32.14
N GLY A 72 -22.18 6.69 32.46
CA GLY A 72 -22.71 6.88 33.81
C GLY A 72 -24.22 7.06 33.73
#